data_AF-A0A653JIX3-F1
#
_entry.id   AF-A0A653JIX3-F1
#
_cell.length_a   1.000
_cell.length_b   1.000
_cell.length_c   1.000
_cell.angle_alpha   90.00
_cell.angle_beta   90.00
_cell.angle_gamma   90.00
#
_symmetry.space_group_name_H-M   'P 1'
#
loop_
_entity.id
_entity.type
_entity.pdbx_description
1 polymer ?
#
loop_
_entity_poly.entity_id
_entity_poly.type
_entity_poly.pdbx_seq_one_letter_code
_entity_poly.pdbx_strand_id
1 'polypeptide(L)'
;MLPSLLIIDDFIADPLAARKAALGLNYDPQNKHGNYPGHISTRPLDIQGLDERISGIINAPVKAAPDTSHLHCRVTLKGDKGRSGVHIDPAFYSGILYLSLPEHCKGGTEFFRHKRTGLERVPTDMPGIAKAGYSDINALIEDVVNKDTNHPAKWTKVMTVPMRFNRLILFSPWMFHNSGMAFGKTPEDGRLVNLMFFAKG
;
A
#
# COMPACT_ATOMS: atom_id res chain seq x y z
N MET A 1 -2.46 4.02 20.46
CA MET A 1 -3.09 3.34 19.29
C MET A 1 -2.71 4.17 18.08
N LEU A 2 -2.17 3.57 17.01
CA LEU A 2 -1.85 4.32 15.80
C LEU A 2 -3.15 4.76 15.10
N PRO A 3 -3.15 5.93 14.42
CA PRO A 3 -4.25 6.29 13.53
C PRO A 3 -4.48 5.22 12.46
N SER A 4 -5.73 4.97 12.09
CA SER A 4 -6.04 4.01 11.02
C SER A 4 -5.65 4.53 9.64
N LEU A 5 -5.66 5.85 9.43
CA LEU A 5 -5.26 6.50 8.20
C LEU A 5 -4.75 7.92 8.52
N LEU A 6 -3.62 8.28 7.92
CA LEU A 6 -3.07 9.63 7.85
C LEU A 6 -2.83 9.96 6.38
N ILE A 7 -3.14 11.20 6.00
CA ILE A 7 -2.90 11.73 4.65
C ILE A 7 -2.07 12.99 4.83
N ILE A 8 -0.88 13.00 4.23
CA ILE A 8 0.09 14.07 4.37
C ILE A 8 0.46 14.53 2.97
N ASP A 9 0.00 15.72 2.62
CA ASP A 9 0.37 16.39 1.37
C ASP A 9 1.73 17.06 1.50
N ASP A 10 2.36 17.28 0.35
CA ASP A 10 3.66 17.95 0.23
C ASP A 10 4.72 17.34 1.16
N PHE A 11 4.76 15.99 1.19
CA PHE A 11 5.50 15.24 2.18
C PHE A 11 7.02 15.46 2.05
N ILE A 12 7.65 15.09 0.94
CA ILE A 12 9.11 15.29 0.77
C ILE A 12 9.41 16.69 0.23
N ALA A 13 10.57 17.23 0.61
CA ALA A 13 10.97 18.60 0.28
C ALA A 13 11.25 18.81 -1.22
N ASP A 14 11.89 17.84 -1.88
CA ASP A 14 12.14 17.86 -3.32
C ASP A 14 11.52 16.62 -4.02
N PRO A 15 10.21 16.64 -4.28
CA PRO A 15 9.52 15.52 -4.88
C PRO A 15 9.91 15.26 -6.33
N LEU A 16 10.38 16.28 -7.06
CA LEU A 16 10.83 16.12 -8.45
C LEU A 16 12.17 15.39 -8.52
N ALA A 17 13.11 15.69 -7.61
CA ALA A 17 14.36 14.95 -7.51
C ALA A 17 14.12 13.49 -7.12
N ALA A 18 13.27 13.23 -6.11
CA ALA A 18 12.90 11.87 -5.72
C ALA A 18 12.23 11.10 -6.86
N ARG A 19 11.34 11.76 -7.62
CA ARG A 19 10.71 11.16 -8.79
C ARG A 19 11.72 10.83 -9.89
N LYS A 20 12.65 11.75 -10.20
CA LYS A 20 13.73 11.52 -11.16
C LYS A 20 14.60 10.32 -10.75
N ALA A 21 14.96 10.26 -9.47
CA ALA A 21 15.72 9.13 -8.92
C ALA A 21 14.92 7.81 -9.03
N ALA A 22 13.63 7.82 -8.73
CA ALA A 22 12.75 6.66 -8.85
C ALA A 22 12.65 6.15 -10.31
N LEU A 23 12.52 7.05 -11.29
CA LEU A 23 12.52 6.65 -12.70
C LEU A 23 13.88 6.12 -13.17
N GLY A 24 14.98 6.59 -12.58
CA GLY A 24 16.33 6.11 -12.87
C GLY A 24 16.68 4.76 -12.21
N LEU A 25 15.74 4.14 -11.49
CA LEU A 25 15.90 2.77 -10.98
C LEU A 25 15.67 1.75 -12.10
N ASN A 26 16.22 0.56 -11.93
CA ASN A 26 15.93 -0.56 -12.82
C ASN A 26 14.64 -1.26 -12.38
N TYR A 27 13.80 -1.61 -13.35
CA TYR A 27 12.54 -2.35 -13.17
C TYR A 27 12.62 -3.62 -13.99
N ASP A 28 13.20 -4.67 -13.40
CA ASP A 28 13.43 -5.91 -14.11
C ASP A 28 12.10 -6.65 -14.37
N PRO A 29 11.73 -6.91 -15.65
CA PRO A 29 10.53 -7.66 -15.98
C PRO A 29 10.51 -9.08 -15.43
N GLN A 30 11.68 -9.70 -15.23
CA GLN A 30 11.80 -11.06 -14.69
C GLN A 30 11.58 -11.10 -13.18
N ASN A 31 11.83 -9.98 -12.49
CA ASN A 31 11.56 -9.80 -11.06
C ASN A 31 10.07 -9.60 -10.71
N LYS A 32 9.14 -9.96 -11.61
CA LYS A 32 7.69 -10.04 -11.32
C LYS A 32 7.36 -11.25 -10.43
N HIS A 33 8.02 -11.34 -9.27
CA HIS A 33 7.74 -12.33 -8.22
C HIS A 33 6.57 -11.92 -7.31
N GLY A 34 6.12 -10.66 -7.41
CA GLY A 34 5.06 -10.11 -6.56
C GLY A 34 3.65 -10.49 -7.00
N ASN A 35 2.74 -10.57 -6.02
CA ASN A 35 1.31 -10.82 -6.27
C ASN A 35 0.56 -9.60 -6.83
N TYR A 36 1.18 -8.42 -6.88
CA TYR A 36 0.49 -7.16 -7.19
C TYR A 36 0.82 -6.65 -8.60
N PRO A 37 -0.09 -5.87 -9.24
CA PRO A 37 0.17 -5.30 -10.56
C PRO A 37 1.37 -4.34 -10.58
N GLY A 38 2.16 -4.40 -11.66
CA GLY A 38 3.31 -3.54 -11.90
C GLY A 38 4.66 -4.21 -11.66
N HIS A 39 5.71 -3.42 -11.76
CA HIS A 39 7.10 -3.81 -11.61
C HIS A 39 7.72 -3.06 -10.43
N ILE A 40 8.40 -3.79 -9.56
CA ILE A 40 9.11 -3.24 -8.39
C ILE A 40 10.55 -2.95 -8.80
N SER A 41 11.11 -1.85 -8.33
CA SER A 41 12.50 -1.49 -8.56
C SER A 41 13.46 -2.55 -7.99
N THR A 42 14.62 -2.77 -8.61
CA THR A 42 15.59 -3.77 -8.12
C THR A 42 16.32 -3.35 -6.84
N ARG A 43 16.30 -2.05 -6.52
CA ARG A 43 16.85 -1.46 -5.29
C ARG A 43 15.87 -0.45 -4.69
N PRO A 44 15.91 -0.20 -3.39
CA PRO A 44 15.10 0.85 -2.77
C PRO A 44 15.51 2.24 -3.25
N LEU A 45 14.54 3.16 -3.23
CA LEU A 45 14.78 4.59 -3.31
C LEU A 45 15.15 5.08 -1.92
N ASP A 46 16.37 5.59 -1.76
CA ASP A 46 16.79 6.20 -0.51
C ASP A 46 16.00 7.51 -0.25
N ILE A 47 15.36 7.59 0.91
CA ILE A 47 14.68 8.79 1.41
C ILE A 47 15.27 9.07 2.79
N GLN A 48 16.25 9.96 2.83
CA GLN A 48 17.00 10.27 4.05
C GLN A 48 16.07 10.72 5.19
N GLY A 49 16.28 10.16 6.37
CA GLY A 49 15.54 10.52 7.59
C GLY A 49 14.08 10.07 7.60
N LEU A 50 13.66 9.17 6.69
CA LEU A 50 12.27 8.75 6.59
C LEU A 50 11.79 8.11 7.90
N ASP A 51 12.50 7.12 8.42
CA ASP A 51 12.08 6.36 9.59
C ASP A 51 11.97 7.25 10.84
N GLU A 52 12.90 8.18 11.04
CA GLU A 52 12.85 9.17 12.13
C GLU A 52 11.65 10.11 11.98
N ARG A 53 11.39 10.60 10.77
CA ARG A 53 10.26 11.49 10.50
C ARG A 53 8.93 10.79 10.70
N ILE A 54 8.79 9.56 10.19
CA ILE A 54 7.59 8.75 10.39
C ILE A 54 7.41 8.44 11.88
N SER A 55 8.50 8.11 12.59
CA SER A 55 8.46 7.88 14.04
C SER A 55 7.90 9.09 14.80
N GLY A 56 8.33 10.30 14.43
CA GLY A 56 7.80 11.55 15.00
C GLY A 56 6.34 11.81 14.67
N ILE A 57 5.92 11.55 13.42
CA ILE A 57 4.53 11.74 12.96
C ILE A 57 3.56 10.81 13.71
N ILE A 58 3.93 9.54 13.88
CA ILE A 58 3.05 8.53 14.49
C ILE A 58 3.27 8.37 16.00
N ASN A 59 4.26 9.08 16.55
CA ASN A 59 4.70 8.99 17.94
C ASN A 59 5.03 7.55 18.40
N ALA A 60 5.73 6.81 17.54
CA ALA A 60 6.21 5.45 17.84
C ALA A 60 7.44 5.14 16.98
N PRO A 61 8.49 4.52 17.53
CA PRO A 61 9.68 4.18 16.76
C PRO A 61 9.34 3.15 15.68
N VAL A 62 9.87 3.37 14.48
CA VAL A 62 9.74 2.44 13.35
C VAL A 62 11.10 2.15 12.73
N LYS A 63 11.15 1.02 12.03
CA LYS A 63 12.24 0.64 11.13
C LYS A 63 11.67 -0.08 9.91
N ALA A 64 12.47 -0.29 8.88
CA ALA A 64 12.10 -1.13 7.75
C ALA A 64 11.61 -2.52 8.22
N ALA A 65 10.44 -2.96 7.71
CA ALA A 65 9.97 -4.31 7.95
C ALA A 65 10.81 -5.32 7.15
N PRO A 66 11.33 -6.39 7.80
CA PRO A 66 12.14 -7.40 7.12
C PRO A 66 11.31 -8.12 6.05
N ASP A 67 11.99 -8.61 5.00
CA ASP A 67 11.38 -9.39 3.92
C ASP A 67 10.22 -8.69 3.18
N THR A 68 10.22 -7.35 3.19
CA THR A 68 9.26 -6.52 2.46
C THR A 68 9.93 -5.69 1.37
N SER A 69 9.11 -5.10 0.49
CA SER A 69 9.58 -4.12 -0.50
C SER A 69 9.68 -2.70 0.07
N HIS A 70 10.08 -2.55 1.35
CA HIS A 70 10.20 -1.25 1.99
C HIS A 70 11.13 -0.33 1.21
N LEU A 71 10.71 0.90 0.97
CA LEU A 71 11.35 1.92 0.14
C LEU A 71 11.55 1.57 -1.34
N HIS A 72 11.07 0.42 -1.83
CA HIS A 72 11.08 0.17 -3.27
C HIS A 72 10.03 1.00 -3.99
N CYS A 73 10.34 1.37 -5.23
CA CYS A 73 9.38 2.00 -6.12
C CYS A 73 8.62 0.95 -6.91
N ARG A 74 7.34 1.20 -7.17
CA ARG A 74 6.52 0.39 -8.07
C ARG A 74 5.97 1.25 -9.20
N VAL A 75 6.23 0.81 -10.43
CA VAL A 75 5.59 1.32 -11.65
C VAL A 75 4.49 0.35 -12.05
N THR A 76 3.26 0.85 -12.18
CA THR A 76 2.12 0.07 -12.63
C THR A 76 1.50 0.74 -13.86
N LEU A 77 1.53 0.04 -15.00
CA LEU A 77 1.09 0.53 -16.31
C LEU A 77 -0.28 -0.03 -16.69
N LYS A 78 -0.97 0.63 -17.62
CA LYS A 78 -2.25 0.13 -18.15
C LYS A 78 -2.10 -1.30 -18.66
N GLY A 79 -2.96 -2.19 -18.18
CA GLY A 79 -2.97 -3.60 -18.58
C GLY A 79 -2.14 -4.51 -17.67
N ASP A 80 -1.33 -3.96 -16.76
CA ASP A 80 -0.70 -4.76 -15.71
C ASP A 80 -1.77 -5.46 -14.85
N LYS A 81 -1.56 -6.75 -14.63
CA LYS A 81 -2.40 -7.59 -13.78
C LYS A 81 -1.55 -8.19 -12.67
N GLY A 82 -2.12 -8.24 -11.47
CA GLY A 82 -1.58 -8.97 -10.33
C GLY A 82 -2.28 -10.32 -10.17
N ARG A 83 -1.75 -11.13 -9.26
CA ARG A 83 -2.35 -12.38 -8.78
C ARG A 83 -3.24 -12.18 -7.55
N SER A 84 -3.15 -11.04 -6.88
CA SER A 84 -3.97 -10.67 -5.73
C SER A 84 -4.76 -9.39 -5.99
N GLY A 85 -5.91 -9.27 -5.32
CA GLY A 85 -6.79 -8.11 -5.35
C GLY A 85 -6.80 -7.41 -3.99
N VAL A 86 -7.94 -7.43 -3.30
CA VAL A 86 -8.07 -6.83 -1.96
C VAL A 86 -7.24 -7.62 -0.96
N HIS A 87 -6.41 -6.93 -0.16
CA HIS A 87 -5.47 -7.55 0.77
C HIS A 87 -5.25 -6.73 2.04
N ILE A 88 -4.42 -7.28 2.93
CA ILE A 88 -3.80 -6.64 4.09
C ILE A 88 -2.28 -6.76 3.94
N ASP A 89 -1.53 -5.97 4.70
CA ASP A 89 -0.06 -6.00 4.68
C ASP A 89 0.54 -6.72 5.91
N PRO A 90 1.63 -7.48 5.75
CA PRO A 90 2.36 -8.08 6.86
C PRO A 90 3.33 -7.08 7.51
N ALA A 91 2.80 -5.96 8.02
CA ALA A 91 3.60 -4.87 8.59
C ALA A 91 3.01 -4.38 9.93
N PHE A 92 3.77 -3.56 10.66
CA PHE A 92 3.27 -2.78 11.79
C PHE A 92 2.49 -1.55 11.32
N TYR A 93 2.95 -0.90 10.24
CA TYR A 93 2.29 0.22 9.59
C TYR A 93 2.64 0.27 8.11
N SER A 94 1.70 0.67 7.26
CA SER A 94 1.89 0.73 5.81
C SER A 94 1.88 2.16 5.31
N GLY A 95 2.62 2.42 4.24
CA GLY A 95 2.68 3.73 3.60
C GLY A 95 2.84 3.66 2.09
N ILE A 96 2.27 4.65 1.41
CA ILE A 96 2.41 4.83 -0.03
C ILE A 96 2.65 6.31 -0.28
N LEU A 97 3.82 6.64 -0.83
CA LEU A 97 4.13 7.97 -1.34
C LEU A 97 3.89 7.99 -2.85
N TYR A 98 3.00 8.87 -3.30
CA TYR A 98 2.67 9.02 -4.72
C TYR A 98 3.65 9.95 -5.43
N LEU A 99 4.25 9.45 -6.52
CA LEU A 99 5.25 10.17 -7.33
C LEU A 99 4.82 10.35 -8.79
N SER A 100 3.61 9.92 -9.19
CA SER A 100 3.01 10.30 -10.47
C SER A 100 2.76 11.81 -10.54
N LEU A 101 3.05 12.43 -11.68
CA LEU A 101 2.83 13.87 -11.86
C LEU A 101 1.33 14.22 -11.81
N PRO A 102 0.95 15.43 -11.38
CA PRO A 102 -0.44 15.84 -11.21
C PRO A 102 -1.35 15.53 -12.41
N GLU A 103 -0.88 15.81 -13.62
CA GLU A 103 -1.61 15.59 -14.88
C GLU A 103 -1.84 14.10 -15.21
N HIS A 104 -1.07 13.20 -14.61
CA HIS A 104 -1.19 11.76 -14.80
C HIS A 104 -1.95 11.07 -13.65
N CYS A 105 -2.08 11.72 -12.49
CA CYS A 105 -2.75 11.16 -11.31
C CYS A 105 -4.18 10.72 -11.62
N LYS A 106 -4.46 9.43 -11.39
CA LYS A 106 -5.78 8.80 -11.54
C LYS A 106 -5.99 7.81 -10.39
N GLY A 107 -7.23 7.70 -9.92
CA GLY A 107 -7.56 6.78 -8.83
C GLY A 107 -6.81 7.11 -7.54
N GLY A 108 -6.23 6.11 -6.90
CA GLY A 108 -5.59 6.23 -5.59
C GLY A 108 -5.48 4.89 -4.89
N THR A 109 -5.40 4.90 -3.56
CA THR A 109 -5.53 3.67 -2.76
C THR A 109 -6.99 3.51 -2.36
N GLU A 110 -7.54 2.36 -2.68
CA GLU A 110 -8.94 2.02 -2.44
C GLU A 110 -9.04 1.13 -1.20
N PHE A 111 -10.06 1.38 -0.37
CA PHE A 111 -10.34 0.64 0.84
C PHE A 111 -11.73 0.00 0.76
N PHE A 112 -11.88 -1.17 1.37
CA PHE A 112 -13.01 -2.05 1.13
C PHE A 112 -13.65 -2.55 2.41
N ARG A 113 -14.95 -2.83 2.31
CA ARG A 113 -15.72 -3.62 3.27
C ARG A 113 -16.02 -4.97 2.65
N HIS A 114 -15.76 -6.04 3.38
CA HIS A 114 -16.21 -7.37 3.02
C HIS A 114 -17.72 -7.48 3.23
N LYS A 115 -18.48 -7.86 2.18
CA LYS A 115 -19.95 -7.83 2.20
C LYS A 115 -20.57 -8.81 3.19
N ARG A 116 -20.03 -10.03 3.28
CA ARG A 116 -20.60 -11.08 4.14
C ARG A 116 -20.36 -10.78 5.62
N THR A 117 -19.16 -10.35 5.99
CA THR A 117 -18.80 -10.13 7.41
C THR A 117 -19.03 -8.70 7.86
N GLY A 118 -19.21 -7.75 6.94
CA GLY A 118 -19.31 -6.32 7.25
C GLY A 118 -18.00 -5.68 7.70
N LEU A 119 -16.90 -6.43 7.75
CA LEU A 119 -15.59 -5.95 8.20
C LEU A 119 -14.93 -5.05 7.15
N GLU A 120 -14.27 -3.99 7.59
CA GLU A 120 -13.38 -3.14 6.76
C GLU A 120 -11.89 -3.38 7.02
N ARG A 121 -11.61 -4.17 8.05
CA ARG A 121 -10.28 -4.57 8.47
C ARG A 121 -10.34 -5.90 9.20
N VAL A 122 -9.20 -6.58 9.31
CA VAL A 122 -9.04 -7.68 10.26
C VAL A 122 -8.97 -7.10 11.69
N PRO A 123 -9.84 -7.52 12.64
CA PRO A 123 -9.68 -7.17 14.03
C PRO A 123 -8.39 -7.81 14.60
N THR A 124 -7.66 -7.07 15.40
CA THR A 124 -6.37 -7.50 15.96
C THR A 124 -6.48 -7.93 17.42
N ASP A 125 -7.70 -8.05 17.94
CA ASP A 125 -8.02 -8.47 19.30
C ASP A 125 -9.01 -9.64 19.29
N MET A 126 -8.90 -10.51 20.30
CA MET A 126 -9.77 -11.69 20.39
C MET A 126 -11.26 -11.35 20.46
N PRO A 127 -11.71 -10.32 21.18
CA PRO A 127 -13.12 -9.93 21.17
C PRO A 127 -13.64 -9.55 19.78
N GLY A 128 -12.85 -8.81 18.99
CA GLY A 128 -13.21 -8.44 17.62
C GLY A 128 -13.24 -9.64 16.68
N ILE A 129 -12.27 -10.56 16.80
CA ILE A 129 -12.20 -11.80 16.03
C ILE A 129 -13.41 -12.70 16.35
N ALA A 130 -13.73 -12.89 17.64
CA ALA A 130 -14.90 -13.64 18.09
C ALA A 130 -16.22 -13.04 17.60
N LYS A 131 -16.35 -11.71 17.67
CA LYS A 131 -17.53 -11.00 17.14
C LYS A 131 -17.70 -11.17 15.62
N ALA A 132 -16.60 -11.34 14.90
CA ALA A 132 -16.63 -11.66 13.47
C ALA A 132 -17.01 -13.13 13.17
N GLY A 133 -17.17 -13.97 14.19
CA GLY A 133 -17.53 -15.39 14.06
C GLY A 133 -16.33 -16.33 13.92
N TYR A 134 -15.13 -15.89 14.31
CA TYR A 134 -13.90 -16.68 14.23
C TYR A 134 -13.27 -16.84 15.62
N SER A 135 -12.55 -17.93 15.83
CA SER A 135 -11.78 -18.17 17.07
C SER A 135 -10.28 -17.97 16.90
N ASP A 136 -9.84 -17.70 15.67
CA ASP A 136 -8.44 -17.56 15.29
C ASP A 136 -8.34 -16.51 14.17
N ILE A 137 -7.34 -15.63 14.28
CA ILE A 137 -7.07 -14.60 13.28
C ILE A 137 -6.64 -15.21 11.95
N ASN A 138 -5.90 -16.31 11.95
CA ASN A 138 -5.45 -16.94 10.70
C ASN A 138 -6.62 -17.57 9.95
N ALA A 139 -7.54 -18.22 10.66
CA ALA A 139 -8.80 -18.70 10.08
C ALA A 139 -9.63 -17.57 9.43
N LEU A 140 -9.69 -16.40 10.07
CA LEU A 140 -10.36 -15.22 9.50
C LEU A 140 -9.64 -14.70 8.24
N ILE A 141 -8.31 -14.57 8.30
CA ILE A 141 -7.50 -14.10 7.16
C ILE A 141 -7.65 -15.07 5.98
N GLU A 142 -7.60 -16.38 6.22
CA GLU A 142 -7.73 -17.37 5.16
C GLU A 142 -9.11 -17.33 4.50
N ASP A 143 -10.20 -17.36 5.28
CA ASP A 143 -11.55 -17.41 4.74
C ASP A 143 -12.05 -16.08 4.15
N VAL A 144 -11.58 -14.94 4.64
CA VAL A 144 -12.03 -13.62 4.17
C VAL A 144 -11.01 -12.95 3.25
N VAL A 145 -9.74 -12.89 3.63
CA VAL A 145 -8.75 -12.14 2.84
C VAL A 145 -8.24 -13.00 1.69
N ASN A 146 -7.63 -14.14 1.99
CA ASN A 146 -6.94 -14.95 0.98
C ASN A 146 -7.92 -15.57 -0.02
N LYS A 147 -8.99 -16.18 0.49
CA LYS A 147 -10.03 -16.79 -0.34
C LYS A 147 -10.79 -15.79 -1.21
N ASP A 148 -11.18 -14.63 -0.68
CA ASP A 148 -12.02 -13.67 -1.42
C ASP A 148 -11.22 -12.57 -2.14
N THR A 149 -9.87 -12.52 -2.03
CA THR A 149 -9.00 -11.43 -2.56
C THR A 149 -9.29 -11.04 -4.02
N ASN A 150 -9.56 -12.03 -4.88
CA ASN A 150 -9.81 -11.85 -6.32
C ASN A 150 -11.28 -11.93 -6.71
N HIS A 151 -12.21 -11.82 -5.75
CA HIS A 151 -13.65 -11.89 -5.98
C HIS A 151 -14.32 -10.53 -5.73
N PRO A 152 -14.30 -9.58 -6.69
CA PRO A 152 -14.87 -8.24 -6.51
C PRO A 152 -16.31 -8.22 -5.99
N ALA A 153 -17.11 -9.23 -6.34
CA ALA A 153 -18.49 -9.36 -5.87
C ALA A 153 -18.60 -9.46 -4.33
N LYS A 154 -17.55 -9.92 -3.63
CA LYS A 154 -17.47 -10.05 -2.17
C LYS A 154 -17.14 -8.74 -1.46
N TRP A 155 -16.69 -7.73 -2.19
CA TRP A 155 -16.17 -6.48 -1.64
C TRP A 155 -17.04 -5.29 -2.03
N THR A 156 -17.16 -4.33 -1.13
CA THR A 156 -17.73 -3.00 -1.40
C THR A 156 -16.64 -1.99 -1.18
N LYS A 157 -16.28 -1.22 -2.20
CA LYS A 157 -15.37 -0.09 -2.01
C LYS A 157 -16.05 0.95 -1.13
N VAL A 158 -15.43 1.29 0.00
CA VAL A 158 -15.98 2.26 0.97
C VAL A 158 -15.29 3.60 0.91
N MET A 159 -14.03 3.63 0.47
CA MET A 159 -13.24 4.84 0.38
C MET A 159 -12.19 4.72 -0.72
N THR A 160 -11.85 5.86 -1.31
CA THR A 160 -10.64 6.02 -2.10
C THR A 160 -9.90 7.22 -1.54
N VAL A 161 -8.63 7.04 -1.17
CA VAL A 161 -7.75 8.18 -0.94
C VAL A 161 -7.14 8.55 -2.29
N PRO A 162 -7.52 9.69 -2.88
CA PRO A 162 -7.10 10.01 -4.24
C PRO A 162 -5.60 10.24 -4.28
N MET A 163 -5.00 9.73 -5.36
CA MET A 163 -3.61 9.99 -5.69
C MET A 163 -3.40 11.49 -5.87
N ARG A 164 -2.32 12.00 -5.29
CA ARG A 164 -1.84 13.37 -5.50
C ARG A 164 -0.32 13.32 -5.49
N PHE A 165 0.34 14.03 -6.40
CA PHE A 165 1.79 14.10 -6.40
C PHE A 165 2.31 14.60 -5.04
N ASN A 166 3.34 13.96 -4.50
CA ASN A 166 3.94 14.24 -3.19
C ASN A 166 2.98 14.05 -1.98
N ARG A 167 1.89 13.29 -2.16
CA ARG A 167 1.08 12.82 -1.03
C ARG A 167 1.63 11.52 -0.50
N LEU A 168 1.91 11.48 0.79
CA LEU A 168 2.07 10.27 1.57
C LEU A 168 0.72 9.90 2.18
N ILE A 169 0.31 8.65 2.01
CA ILE A 169 -0.67 8.04 2.90
C ILE A 169 0.05 7.08 3.83
N LEU A 170 -0.35 7.08 5.09
CA LEU A 170 0.02 6.04 6.05
C LEU A 170 -1.26 5.42 6.60
N PHE A 171 -1.33 4.11 6.72
CA PHE A 171 -2.56 3.46 7.12
C PHE A 171 -2.30 2.15 7.86
N SER A 172 -3.31 1.75 8.63
CA SER A 172 -3.28 0.48 9.35
C SER A 172 -3.18 -0.67 8.35
N PRO A 173 -2.19 -1.57 8.52
CA PRO A 173 -1.93 -2.64 7.55
C PRO A 173 -3.06 -3.67 7.50
N TRP A 174 -3.93 -3.68 8.52
CA TRP A 174 -5.07 -4.58 8.65
C TRP A 174 -6.31 -4.13 7.88
N MET A 175 -6.33 -2.89 7.36
CA MET A 175 -7.44 -2.42 6.53
C MET A 175 -7.45 -3.14 5.18
N PHE A 176 -8.62 -3.55 4.72
CA PHE A 176 -8.76 -4.18 3.41
C PHE A 176 -8.57 -3.14 2.32
N HIS A 177 -7.54 -3.31 1.50
CA HIS A 177 -7.16 -2.29 0.51
C HIS A 177 -6.65 -2.86 -0.81
N ASN A 178 -6.59 -2.01 -1.83
CA ASN A 178 -6.01 -2.30 -3.15
C ASN A 178 -5.51 -1.01 -3.83
N SER A 179 -4.64 -1.14 -4.83
CA SER A 179 -4.00 -0.01 -5.54
C SER A 179 -4.88 0.69 -6.59
N GLY A 180 -6.14 0.27 -6.76
CA GLY A 180 -7.05 0.77 -7.78
C GLY A 180 -6.64 0.38 -9.21
N MET A 181 -7.23 1.04 -10.20
CA MET A 181 -6.96 0.79 -11.61
C MET A 181 -5.57 1.27 -12.05
N ALA A 182 -4.89 0.43 -12.84
CA ALA A 182 -3.65 0.79 -13.52
C ALA A 182 -3.89 1.75 -14.70
N PHE A 183 -2.91 2.61 -15.00
CA PHE A 183 -2.98 3.60 -16.08
C PHE A 183 -1.59 3.93 -16.61
N GLY A 184 -1.52 4.74 -17.68
CA GLY A 184 -0.28 5.10 -18.37
C GLY A 184 0.22 4.00 -19.32
N LYS A 185 1.14 4.37 -20.20
CA LYS A 185 1.81 3.51 -21.18
C LYS A 185 3.31 3.37 -20.91
N THR A 186 3.90 4.31 -20.17
CA THR A 186 5.32 4.34 -19.83
C THR A 186 5.52 4.61 -18.34
N PRO A 187 6.71 4.35 -17.78
CA PRO A 187 7.00 4.71 -16.38
C PRO A 187 6.73 6.19 -16.04
N GLU A 188 6.86 7.09 -17.03
CA GLU A 188 6.67 8.52 -16.86
C GLU A 188 5.20 8.92 -16.65
N ASP A 189 4.27 8.28 -17.36
CA ASP A 189 2.84 8.60 -17.34
C ASP A 189 1.99 7.58 -16.55
N GLY A 190 2.63 6.52 -16.04
CA GLY A 190 2.02 5.47 -15.25
C GLY A 190 1.89 5.79 -13.76
N ARG A 191 1.36 4.81 -13.03
CA ARG A 191 1.30 4.88 -11.56
C ARG A 191 2.68 4.59 -10.99
N LEU A 192 3.37 5.64 -10.52
CA LEU A 192 4.65 5.55 -9.84
C LEU A 192 4.45 5.86 -8.36
N VAL A 193 4.82 4.91 -7.52
CA VAL A 193 4.75 5.05 -6.05
C VAL A 193 6.03 4.56 -5.40
N ASN A 194 6.35 5.11 -4.24
CA ASN A 194 7.30 4.52 -3.30
C ASN A 194 6.50 3.79 -2.19
N LEU A 195 6.83 2.52 -1.97
CA LEU A 195 6.16 1.64 -1.02
C LEU A 195 6.87 1.69 0.33
N MET A 196 6.13 1.76 1.43
CA MET A 196 6.69 1.81 2.77
C MET A 196 6.01 0.76 3.66
N PHE A 197 6.81 -0.12 4.26
CA PHE A 197 6.33 -1.14 5.20
C PHE A 197 7.17 -1.07 6.46
N PHE A 198 6.58 -0.65 7.57
CA PHE A 198 7.29 -0.42 8.81
C PHE A 198 7.12 -1.62 9.74
N ALA A 199 8.20 -2.01 10.41
CA ALA A 199 8.15 -2.79 11.65
C ALA A 199 8.26 -1.82 12.85
N LYS A 200 7.90 -2.31 14.03
CA LYS A 200 8.17 -1.57 15.27
C LYS A 200 9.69 -1.48 15.48
N GLY A 201 10.18 -0.28 15.77
CA GLY A 201 11.58 0.01 16.03
C GLY A 201 12.14 -0.80 17.18
#